data_AF-F6BFQ5-F1
#
_entry.id   AF-F6BFQ5-F1
#
_cell.length_a   1.000
_cell.length_b   1.000
_cell.length_c   1.000
_cell.angle_alpha   90.00
_cell.angle_beta   90.00
_cell.angle_gamma   90.00
#
_symmetry.space_group_name_H-M   'P 1'
#
loop_
_entity.id
_entity.type
_entity.pdbx_description
1 polymer ?
#
loop_
_entity_poly.entity_id
_entity_poly.type
_entity_poly.pdbx_seq_one_letter_code
_entity_poly.pdbx_strand_id
1 'polypeptide(L)'
;MFKLSLNENEINFKDLEVKIYKLVCEEACKIIAQILMEIDDMLLEKRDKKEYRCKGKKHTNIKTIMGTVEFDKRIYEHINSEGKKEYVYLLDEYLKMDTIGHISKKLMVEYK
;
A
#
# COMPACT_ATOMS: atom_id res chain seq x y z
N MET A 1 -10.16 4.77 -18.56
CA MET A 1 -10.94 3.93 -19.51
C MET A 1 -10.00 3.48 -20.62
N PHE A 2 -9.91 2.18 -20.89
CA PHE A 2 -9.04 1.65 -21.94
C PHE A 2 -9.47 2.20 -23.30
N LYS A 3 -8.53 2.77 -24.06
CA LYS A 3 -8.79 3.29 -25.41
C LYS A 3 -7.96 2.49 -26.40
N LEU A 4 -8.63 1.61 -27.14
CA LEU A 4 -8.05 0.95 -28.30
C LEU A 4 -8.09 1.93 -29.48
N SER A 5 -6.93 2.27 -30.02
CA SER A 5 -6.81 2.92 -31.32
C SER A 5 -6.18 1.90 -32.27
N LEU A 6 -6.90 1.54 -33.33
CA LEU A 6 -6.38 0.74 -34.43
C LEU A 6 -5.60 1.69 -35.33
N ASN A 7 -4.33 1.95 -35.01
CA ASN A 7 -3.42 2.47 -36.03
C ASN A 7 -3.08 1.30 -36.95
N GLU A 8 -2.98 1.56 -38.25
CA GLU A 8 -2.86 0.58 -39.34
C GLU A 8 -1.60 -0.32 -39.31
N ASN A 9 -0.90 -0.44 -38.19
CA ASN A 9 0.19 -1.41 -37.99
C ASN A 9 -0.08 -2.28 -36.75
N GLU A 10 -0.52 -3.51 -37.03
CA GLU A 10 -0.42 -4.76 -36.25
C GLU A 10 -0.28 -4.63 -34.72
N ILE A 11 -1.38 -4.41 -34.00
CA ILE A 11 -1.48 -4.88 -32.60
C ILE A 11 -1.53 -6.41 -32.67
N ASN A 12 -0.44 -7.11 -32.35
CA ASN A 12 -0.45 -8.56 -32.18
C ASN A 12 -1.05 -8.94 -30.80
N PHE A 13 -1.40 -10.22 -30.64
CA PHE A 13 -2.02 -10.71 -29.40
C PHE A 13 -1.18 -10.44 -28.14
N LYS A 14 0.15 -10.50 -28.25
CA LYS A 14 1.07 -10.26 -27.14
C LYS A 14 1.03 -8.81 -26.66
N ASP A 15 0.95 -7.85 -27.59
CA ASP A 15 0.82 -6.43 -27.24
C ASP A 15 -0.53 -6.12 -26.58
N LEU A 16 -1.59 -6.80 -27.00
CA LEU A 16 -2.90 -6.71 -26.36
C LEU A 16 -2.86 -7.28 -24.94
N GLU A 17 -2.27 -8.47 -24.75
CA GLU A 17 -2.12 -9.12 -23.45
C GLU A 17 -1.35 -8.24 -22.45
N VAL A 18 -0.20 -7.68 -22.86
CA VAL A 18 0.60 -6.78 -22.00
C VAL A 18 -0.17 -5.52 -21.64
N LYS A 19 -0.94 -4.95 -22.57
CA LYS A 19 -1.78 -3.76 -22.31
C LYS A 19 -2.88 -4.06 -21.31
N ILE A 20 -3.57 -5.18 -21.46
CA ILE A 20 -4.62 -5.60 -20.52
C ILE A 20 -4.03 -5.88 -19.15
N TYR A 21 -2.90 -6.62 -19.09
CA TYR A 21 -2.21 -6.93 -17.85
C TYR A 21 -1.85 -5.65 -17.08
N LYS A 22 -1.22 -4.67 -17.74
CA LYS A 22 -0.87 -3.39 -17.12
C LYS A 22 -2.10 -2.67 -16.58
N LEU A 23 -3.18 -2.62 -17.34
CA LEU A 23 -4.42 -1.96 -16.92
C LEU A 23 -5.03 -2.63 -15.68
N VAL A 24 -5.06 -3.96 -15.65
CA VAL A 24 -5.56 -4.71 -14.49
C VAL A 24 -4.67 -4.47 -13.27
N CYS A 25 -3.35 -4.46 -13.45
CA CYS A 25 -2.40 -4.17 -12.39
C CYS A 25 -2.55 -2.75 -11.83
N GLU A 26 -2.77 -1.75 -12.68
CA GLU A 26 -3.03 -0.36 -12.26
C GLU A 26 -4.30 -0.25 -11.42
N GLU A 27 -5.40 -0.87 -11.84
CA GLU A 27 -6.64 -0.90 -11.05
C GLU A 27 -6.49 -1.71 -9.76
N ALA A 28 -5.77 -2.84 -9.81
CA ALA A 28 -5.47 -3.63 -8.62
C ALA A 28 -4.68 -2.81 -7.58
N CYS A 29 -3.70 -2.01 -8.01
CA CYS A 29 -2.96 -1.13 -7.10
C CYS A 29 -3.88 -0.11 -6.41
N LYS A 30 -4.86 0.45 -7.11
CA LYS A 30 -5.86 1.38 -6.53
C LYS A 30 -6.75 0.68 -5.51
N ILE A 31 -7.20 -0.53 -5.82
CA ILE A 31 -8.03 -1.35 -4.92
C ILE A 31 -7.23 -1.67 -3.64
N ILE A 32 -5.96 -2.05 -3.76
CA ILE A 32 -5.10 -2.31 -2.60
C ILE A 32 -4.96 -1.04 -1.74
N ALA A 33 -4.72 0.12 -2.36
CA ALA A 33 -4.63 1.39 -1.64
C ALA A 33 -5.92 1.69 -0.86
N GLN A 34 -7.09 1.47 -1.48
CA GLN A 34 -8.39 1.65 -0.82
C GLN A 34 -8.56 0.72 0.39
N ILE A 35 -8.28 -0.57 0.22
CA ILE A 35 -8.37 -1.55 1.31
C ILE A 35 -7.42 -1.18 2.46
N LEU A 36 -6.19 -0.74 2.16
CA LEU A 36 -5.23 -0.31 3.19
C LEU A 36 -5.76 0.89 3.99
N MET A 37 -6.38 1.86 3.31
CA MET A 37 -6.99 3.02 3.97
C MET A 37 -8.23 2.64 4.80
N GLU A 38 -9.05 1.70 4.33
CA GLU A 38 -10.19 1.17 5.10
C GLU A 38 -9.72 0.46 6.37
N ILE A 39 -8.66 -0.35 6.27
CA ILE A 39 -8.05 -0.99 7.45
C ILE A 39 -7.51 0.08 8.41
N ASP A 40 -6.83 1.12 7.90
CA ASP A 40 -6.34 2.23 8.72
C ASP A 40 -7.48 3.00 9.42
N ASP A 41 -8.63 3.19 8.76
CA ASP A 41 -9.85 3.75 9.36
C ASP A 41 -10.41 2.84 10.46
N MET A 42 -10.45 1.53 10.24
CA MET A 42 -10.89 0.57 11.26
C MET A 42 -9.95 0.56 12.48
N LEU A 43 -8.64 0.71 12.26
CA LEU A 43 -7.65 0.80 13.33
C LEU A 43 -7.79 2.11 14.11
N LEU A 44 -8.10 3.22 13.43
CA LEU A 44 -8.42 4.48 14.11
C LEU A 44 -9.55 4.27 15.12
N GLU A 45 -10.64 3.63 14.72
CA GLU A 45 -11.79 3.43 15.61
C GLU A 45 -11.51 2.47 16.77
N LYS A 46 -10.71 1.42 16.51
CA LYS A 46 -10.40 0.36 17.50
C LYS A 46 -9.23 0.65 18.42
N ARG A 47 -8.40 1.67 18.13
CA ARG A 47 -7.19 1.97 18.92
C ARG A 47 -7.52 2.27 20.38
N ASP A 48 -6.56 1.99 21.27
CA ASP A 48 -6.59 2.56 22.60
C ASP A 48 -6.35 4.08 22.49
N LYS A 49 -7.40 4.87 22.74
CA LYS A 49 -7.36 6.34 22.64
C LYS A 49 -6.52 7.01 23.73
N LYS A 50 -6.23 6.30 24.84
CA LYS A 50 -5.37 6.80 25.93
C LYS A 50 -3.90 6.63 25.57
N GLU A 51 -3.58 5.52 24.92
CA GLU A 51 -2.20 5.18 24.53
C GLU A 51 -1.82 5.81 23.19
N TYR A 52 -2.71 5.77 22.20
CA TYR A 52 -2.41 6.17 20.82
C TYR A 52 -3.19 7.41 20.38
N ARG A 53 -2.50 8.55 20.35
CA ARG A 53 -3.04 9.81 19.85
C ARG A 53 -2.72 10.00 18.36
N CYS A 54 -3.76 10.00 17.52
CA CYS A 54 -3.62 10.30 16.09
C CYS A 54 -3.10 11.73 15.88
N LYS A 55 -2.02 11.88 15.10
CA LYS A 55 -1.37 13.17 14.78
C LYS A 55 -1.61 13.64 13.36
N GLY A 56 -2.15 12.79 12.51
CA GLY A 56 -2.44 13.10 11.12
C GLY A 56 -2.17 11.90 10.22
N LYS A 57 -2.17 12.17 8.91
CA LYS A 57 -1.84 11.20 7.88
C LYS A 57 -0.48 11.53 7.26
N LYS A 58 0.23 10.50 6.81
CA LYS A 58 1.47 10.60 6.05
C LYS A 58 1.33 9.80 4.78
N HIS A 59 1.65 10.43 3.66
CA HIS A 59 1.70 9.78 2.37
C HIS A 59 2.86 8.80 2.30
N THR A 60 2.62 7.61 1.75
CA THR A 60 3.62 6.57 1.60
C THR A 60 3.35 5.70 0.38
N ASN A 61 4.30 4.82 0.07
CA ASN A 61 4.13 3.84 -0.99
C ASN A 61 4.74 2.48 -0.62
N ILE A 62 4.21 1.44 -1.25
CA ILE A 62 4.71 0.07 -1.15
C ILE A 62 4.86 -0.49 -2.56
N LYS A 63 6.03 -1.07 -2.83
CA LYS A 63 6.28 -1.80 -4.08
C LYS A 63 5.72 -3.22 -3.99
N THR A 64 4.91 -3.60 -4.97
CA THR A 64 4.33 -4.94 -5.12
C THR A 64 4.65 -5.50 -6.50
N ILE A 65 4.32 -6.77 -6.75
CA ILE A 65 4.44 -7.40 -8.07
C ILE A 65 3.53 -6.75 -9.12
N MET A 66 2.44 -6.10 -8.68
CA MET A 66 1.47 -5.44 -9.57
C MET A 66 1.89 -4.02 -9.90
N GLY A 67 2.79 -3.42 -9.11
CA GLY A 67 3.18 -2.02 -9.23
C GLY A 67 3.36 -1.34 -7.88
N THR A 68 3.56 -0.04 -7.92
CA THR A 68 3.66 0.80 -6.73
C THR A 68 2.25 1.17 -6.25
N VAL A 69 1.94 0.82 -5.01
CA VAL A 69 0.70 1.21 -4.33
C VAL A 69 1.00 2.45 -3.50
N GLU A 70 0.37 3.57 -3.84
CA GLU A 70 0.46 4.84 -3.12
C GLU A 70 -0.77 5.05 -2.26
N PHE A 71 -0.59 5.41 -0.98
CA PHE A 71 -1.69 5.60 -0.03
C PHE A 71 -1.24 6.43 1.17
N ASP A 72 -2.22 6.94 1.92
CA ASP A 72 -1.98 7.64 3.17
C ASP A 72 -2.21 6.73 4.37
N LYS A 73 -1.30 6.76 5.35
CA LYS A 73 -1.46 6.05 6.63
C LYS A 73 -1.37 6.99 7.82
N ARG A 74 -2.02 6.67 8.92
CA ARG A 74 -2.01 7.52 10.12
C ARG A 74 -0.76 7.35 10.97
N ILE A 75 -0.28 8.48 11.50
CA ILE A 75 0.78 8.50 12.52
C ILE A 75 0.12 8.63 13.89
N TYR A 76 0.54 7.77 14.81
CA TYR A 76 0.10 7.79 16.20
C TYR A 76 1.27 8.15 17.11
N GLU A 77 1.07 9.12 18.00
CA GLU A 77 1.98 9.39 19.11
C GLU A 77 1.61 8.47 20.27
N HIS A 78 2.59 7.76 20.83
CA HIS A 78 2.47 7.06 22.10
C HIS A 78 3.63 7.44 23.02
N ILE A 79 3.46 7.23 24.32
CA ILE A 79 4.49 7.49 25.33
C ILE A 79 5.05 6.15 25.76
N ASN A 80 6.35 5.94 25.56
CA ASN A 80 7.00 4.71 25.99
C ASN A 80 7.19 4.66 27.51
N SER A 81 7.64 3.52 28.04
CA SER A 81 7.86 3.32 29.48
C SER A 81 8.86 4.31 30.12
N GLU A 82 9.70 4.97 29.32
CA GLU A 82 10.64 6.01 29.76
C GLU A 82 10.06 7.43 29.69
N GLY A 83 8.78 7.57 29.34
CA GLY A 83 8.11 8.88 29.21
C GLY A 83 8.44 9.63 27.91
N LYS A 84 9.14 9.00 26.96
CA LYS A 84 9.48 9.60 25.67
C LYS A 84 8.36 9.40 24.67
N LYS A 85 8.17 10.41 23.81
CA LYS A 85 7.22 10.37 22.71
C LYS A 85 7.78 9.59 21.53
N GLU A 86 7.05 8.58 21.11
CA GLU A 86 7.36 7.77 19.95
C GLU A 86 6.21 7.85 18.95
N TYR A 87 6.54 7.64 17.68
CA TYR A 87 5.60 7.71 16.56
C TYR A 87 5.51 6.36 15.88
N VAL A 88 4.32 5.78 15.87
CA VAL A 88 4.04 4.46 15.29
C VAL A 88 2.96 4.53 14.24
N TYR A 89 2.92 3.50 13.40
CA TYR A 89 1.91 3.29 12.37
C TYR A 89 1.19 1.97 12.69
N LEU A 90 0.00 2.06 13.29
CA LEU A 90 -0.77 0.86 13.66
C LEU A 90 -1.07 -0.05 12.46
N LEU A 91 -1.20 0.54 11.26
CA LEU A 91 -1.38 -0.21 10.02
C LEU A 91 -0.18 -1.14 9.72
N ASP A 92 1.04 -0.66 9.93
CA ASP A 92 2.26 -1.43 9.69
C ASP A 92 2.35 -2.61 10.69
N GLU A 93 2.06 -2.34 11.96
CA GLU A 93 2.04 -3.35 13.03
C GLU A 93 0.97 -4.42 12.77
N TYR A 94 -0.25 -4.00 12.43
CA TYR A 94 -1.38 -4.89 12.17
C TYR A 94 -1.11 -5.83 10.99
N LEU A 95 -0.59 -5.29 9.89
CA LEU A 95 -0.28 -6.05 8.69
C LEU A 95 1.06 -6.81 8.79
N LYS A 96 1.77 -6.70 9.93
CA LYS A 96 3.12 -7.23 10.13
C LYS A 96 4.01 -6.85 8.95
N MET A 97 3.91 -5.60 8.53
CA MET A 97 4.78 -5.04 7.52
C MET A 97 6.19 -5.01 8.08
N ASP A 98 6.93 -6.08 7.85
CA ASP A 98 8.37 -6.19 8.08
C ASP A 98 9.09 -5.28 7.08
N THR A 99 8.85 -3.97 7.18
CA THR A 99 9.48 -2.96 6.35
C THR A 99 10.89 -2.71 6.85
N ILE A 100 11.81 -3.61 6.51
CA ILE A 100 13.19 -3.17 6.29
C ILE A 100 13.16 -2.38 4.97
N GLY A 101 12.96 -1.07 5.07
CA GLY A 101 13.13 -0.13 3.96
C GLY A 101 12.19 -0.29 2.76
N HIS A 102 10.89 -0.03 2.92
CA HIS A 102 9.93 0.14 1.81
C HIS A 102 9.73 -1.07 0.85
N ILE A 103 10.22 -2.25 1.19
CA ILE A 103 10.06 -3.46 0.37
C ILE A 103 9.31 -4.52 1.17
N SER A 104 8.23 -5.05 0.60
CA SER A 104 7.56 -6.23 1.12
C SER A 104 8.53 -7.41 1.07
N LYS A 105 8.89 -7.95 2.24
CA LYS A 105 9.82 -9.09 2.42
C LYS A 105 9.45 -10.34 1.59
N LYS A 106 8.21 -10.43 1.10
CA LYS A 106 7.72 -11.53 0.25
C LYS A 106 8.26 -11.54 -1.18
N LEU A 107 9.22 -10.68 -1.52
CA LEU A 107 9.93 -10.70 -2.80
C LEU A 107 11.27 -11.47 -2.76
N MET A 108 11.75 -11.89 -1.57
CA MET A 108 13.11 -12.42 -1.43
C MET A 108 13.21 -13.96 -1.44
N VAL A 109 12.10 -14.71 -1.43
CA VAL A 109 12.12 -16.17 -1.21
C VAL A 109 11.46 -17.01 -2.32
N GLU A 110 10.70 -16.44 -3.26
CA GLU A 110 9.98 -17.25 -4.28
C GLU A 110 10.61 -17.27 -5.68
N TYR A 111 11.90 -16.98 -5.80
CA TYR A 111 12.66 -17.29 -7.03
C TYR A 111 14.02 -17.93 -6.69
N LYS A 112 13.97 -19.23 -6.37
CA LYS A 112 15.07 -20.17 -6.58
C LYS A 112 14.54 -21.37 -7.35
#